data_AF-A0AAW1YEW2-F1
#
_entry.id   AF-A0AAW1YEW2-F1
#
_cell.length_a   1.000
_cell.length_b   1.000
_cell.length_c   1.000
_cell.angle_alpha   90.00
_cell.angle_beta   90.00
_cell.angle_gamma   90.00
#
_symmetry.space_group_name_H-M   'P 1'
#
loop_
_entity.id
_entity.type
_entity.pdbx_description
1 polymer ?
#
loop_
_entity_poly.entity_id
_entity_poly.type
_entity_poly.pdbx_seq_one_letter_code
_entity_poly.pdbx_strand_id
1 'polypeptide(L)'
;MPRWRNRDKPFEDRVDRAIHQHIRLLHRCGSRFFVLGHTRNVYTVTLSTESSCSCPDVVAPCKHMLFVYLQVLGVCVDTSCVRRSTLHPSEVSWLLGLPTSRGSLAKESVRQWFRQLHCHAKQQQQERSFEFSPSRPSPSLRIEDGSCCPVCLDEIGRRDKVVACWKCRNPMHEECFFKWERSTRKKAAHCTLCRAKWSTTISR
;
A
#
# COMPACT_ATOMS: atom_id res chain seq x y z
N MET A 1 -12.69 13.30 -31.62
CA MET A 1 -11.30 13.56 -31.17
C MET A 1 -10.71 12.27 -30.58
N PRO A 2 -9.90 11.50 -31.30
CA PRO A 2 -9.33 10.27 -30.77
C PRO A 2 -8.21 10.59 -29.78
N ARG A 3 -8.32 9.98 -28.60
CA ARG A 3 -7.39 10.08 -27.48
C ARG A 3 -6.08 9.40 -27.88
N TRP A 4 -5.02 10.18 -28.06
CA TRP A 4 -3.68 9.68 -28.40
C TRP A 4 -3.28 8.54 -27.47
N ARG A 5 -2.90 7.42 -28.10
CA ARG A 5 -2.40 6.22 -27.43
C ARG A 5 -1.12 6.58 -26.69
N ASN A 6 -1.10 6.18 -25.42
CA ASN A 6 0.00 6.33 -24.49
C ASN A 6 1.21 5.58 -25.08
N ARG A 7 2.13 6.31 -25.71
CA ARG A 7 3.46 5.84 -26.10
C ARG A 7 4.09 5.25 -24.83
N ASP A 8 4.58 4.01 -24.88
CA ASP A 8 5.24 3.39 -23.74
C ASP A 8 6.16 4.40 -23.06
N LYS A 9 5.84 4.75 -21.81
CA LYS A 9 6.69 5.68 -21.07
C LYS A 9 8.08 5.04 -20.98
N PRO A 10 9.14 5.71 -21.47
CA PRO A 10 10.48 5.16 -21.47
C PRO A 10 10.86 4.60 -20.11
N PHE A 11 11.74 3.60 -20.09
CA PHE A 11 12.25 3.04 -18.83
C PHE A 11 12.80 4.14 -17.91
N GLU A 12 13.48 5.12 -18.48
CA GLU A 12 14.04 6.30 -17.80
C GLU A 12 12.96 7.13 -17.08
N ASP A 13 11.82 7.43 -17.72
CA ASP A 13 10.69 8.12 -17.05
C ASP A 13 10.20 7.37 -15.80
N ARG A 14 10.30 6.04 -15.82
CA ARG A 14 9.84 5.21 -14.70
C ARG A 14 10.85 5.21 -13.57
N VAL A 15 12.13 5.22 -13.91
CA VAL A 15 13.25 5.38 -12.97
C VAL A 15 13.15 6.76 -12.32
N ASP A 16 13.02 7.82 -13.12
CA ASP A 16 12.85 9.20 -12.65
C ASP A 16 11.69 9.30 -11.65
N ARG A 17 10.53 8.75 -12.01
CA ARG A 17 9.36 8.73 -11.11
C ARG A 17 9.58 7.90 -9.85
N ALA A 18 10.38 6.84 -9.91
CA ALA A 18 10.68 6.01 -8.75
C ALA A 18 11.59 6.74 -7.74
N ILE A 19 12.46 7.61 -8.24
CA ILE A 19 13.41 8.40 -7.44
C ILE A 19 12.73 9.66 -6.89
N HIS A 20 12.04 10.43 -7.75
CA HIS A 20 11.59 11.78 -7.40
C HIS A 20 10.17 11.85 -6.84
N GLN A 21 9.28 10.90 -7.16
CA GLN A 21 7.93 10.95 -6.60
C GLN A 21 7.93 10.53 -5.13
N HIS A 22 6.98 11.07 -4.36
CA HIS A 22 6.84 10.77 -2.95
C HIS A 22 6.30 9.35 -2.69
N ILE A 23 7.15 8.36 -2.90
CA ILE A 23 6.92 6.93 -2.68
C ILE A 23 7.70 6.51 -1.43
N ARG A 24 7.09 5.70 -0.55
CA ARG A 24 7.70 5.28 0.72
C ARG A 24 7.41 3.82 1.00
N LEU A 25 8.36 3.13 1.65
CA LEU A 25 8.19 1.78 2.13
C LEU A 25 7.49 1.78 3.51
N LEU A 26 6.39 1.05 3.61
CA LEU A 26 5.66 0.86 4.86
C LEU A 26 6.18 -0.33 5.64
N HIS A 27 6.35 -1.46 4.96
CA HIS A 27 6.74 -2.71 5.59
C HIS A 27 7.39 -3.66 4.57
N ARG A 28 8.34 -4.48 5.05
CA ARG A 28 8.98 -5.56 4.31
C ARG A 28 8.76 -6.85 5.10
N CYS A 29 8.24 -7.88 4.43
CA CYS A 29 7.97 -9.19 5.02
C CYS A 29 8.39 -10.28 4.03
N GLY A 30 9.57 -10.86 4.24
CA GLY A 30 10.18 -11.80 3.31
C GLY A 30 10.32 -11.18 1.91
N SER A 31 9.66 -11.77 0.92
CA SER A 31 9.64 -11.33 -0.47
C SER A 31 8.63 -10.23 -0.81
N ARG A 32 7.79 -9.81 0.15
CA ARG A 32 6.73 -8.82 -0.06
C ARG A 32 7.11 -7.47 0.51
N PHE A 33 6.94 -6.44 -0.30
CA PHE A 33 7.21 -5.05 0.03
C PHE A 33 5.92 -4.24 -0.11
N PHE A 34 5.52 -3.59 0.98
CA PHE A 34 4.32 -2.75 1.03
C PHE A 34 4.74 -1.30 0.79
N VAL A 35 4.38 -0.78 -0.38
CA VAL A 35 4.84 0.49 -0.91
C VAL A 35 3.68 1.48 -0.93
N LEU A 36 3.82 2.59 -0.20
CA LEU A 36 2.92 3.74 -0.27
C LEU A 36 3.28 4.57 -1.50
N GLY A 37 2.40 4.61 -2.50
CA GLY A 37 2.61 5.39 -3.72
C GLY A 37 2.29 6.89 -3.54
N HIS A 38 2.71 7.70 -4.51
CA HIS A 38 2.46 9.16 -4.54
C HIS A 38 0.99 9.59 -4.38
N THR A 39 0.02 8.79 -4.83
CA THR A 39 -1.43 9.02 -4.65
C THR A 39 -1.96 8.43 -3.35
N ARG A 40 -1.07 8.07 -2.42
CA ARG A 40 -1.39 7.50 -1.10
C ARG A 40 -2.16 6.18 -1.14
N ASN A 41 -2.01 5.46 -2.25
CA ASN A 41 -2.45 4.06 -2.35
C ASN A 41 -1.32 3.14 -1.94
N VAL A 42 -1.66 2.05 -1.27
CA VAL A 42 -0.70 0.99 -0.97
C VAL A 42 -0.67 -0.02 -2.12
N TYR A 43 0.55 -0.30 -2.57
CA TYR A 43 0.88 -1.31 -3.56
C TYR A 43 1.74 -2.38 -2.92
N THR A 44 1.54 -3.63 -3.33
CA THR A 44 2.37 -4.74 -2.89
C THR A 44 3.27 -5.11 -4.05
N VAL A 45 4.57 -5.00 -3.84
CA VAL A 45 5.61 -5.52 -4.74
C VAL A 45 6.06 -6.86 -4.18
N THR A 46 6.05 -7.89 -5.01
CA THR A 46 6.53 -9.23 -4.65
C THR A 46 7.75 -9.55 -5.49
N LEU A 47 8.89 -9.74 -4.83
CA LEU A 47 10.12 -10.19 -5.50
C LEU A 47 10.13 -11.72 -5.52
N SER A 48 10.09 -12.27 -6.72
CA SER A 48 10.22 -13.70 -6.97
C SER A 48 10.91 -13.88 -8.32
N THR A 49 11.02 -15.11 -8.82
CA THR A 49 11.48 -15.36 -10.19
C THR A 49 10.62 -14.60 -11.20
N GLU A 50 9.34 -14.41 -10.93
CA GLU A 50 8.45 -13.50 -11.65
C GLU A 50 8.02 -12.37 -10.72
N SER A 51 8.78 -11.29 -10.73
CA SER A 51 8.51 -10.14 -9.87
C SER A 51 7.25 -9.41 -10.35
N SER A 52 6.36 -9.07 -9.40
CA SER A 52 5.06 -8.47 -9.72
C SER A 52 4.73 -7.31 -8.78
N CYS A 53 3.88 -6.40 -9.25
CA CYS A 53 3.35 -5.31 -8.46
C CYS A 53 1.84 -5.24 -8.63
N SER A 54 1.11 -5.01 -7.54
CA SER A 54 -0.35 -4.86 -7.59
C SER A 54 -0.80 -3.52 -8.20
N CYS A 55 0.06 -2.73 -8.85
CA CYS A 55 -0.35 -1.45 -9.43
C CYS A 55 -1.11 -1.63 -10.74
N PRO A 56 -1.93 -0.66 -11.17
CA PRO A 56 -2.64 -0.74 -12.45
C PRO A 56 -1.74 -0.56 -13.68
N ASP A 57 -0.43 -0.42 -13.48
CA ASP A 57 0.55 -0.32 -14.58
C ASP A 57 0.76 -1.72 -15.17
N VAL A 58 0.43 -1.89 -16.46
CA VAL A 58 0.51 -3.17 -17.16
C VAL A 58 1.92 -3.52 -17.61
N VAL A 59 2.83 -2.54 -17.62
CA VAL A 59 4.20 -2.75 -18.08
C VAL A 59 5.12 -2.89 -16.88
N ALA A 60 5.77 -4.05 -16.75
CA ALA A 60 6.77 -4.33 -15.73
C ALA A 60 8.20 -4.13 -16.29
N PRO A 61 9.16 -3.67 -15.46
CA PRO A 61 9.00 -3.19 -14.10
C PRO A 61 8.29 -1.83 -14.06
N CYS A 62 7.36 -1.68 -13.12
CA CYS A 62 6.69 -0.40 -12.88
C CYS A 62 7.53 0.48 -11.93
N LYS A 63 7.18 1.76 -11.79
CA LYS A 63 7.88 2.66 -10.85
C LYS A 63 7.96 2.15 -9.41
N HIS A 64 7.01 1.35 -8.93
CA HIS A 64 7.01 0.83 -7.56
C HIS A 64 8.02 -0.30 -7.40
N MET A 65 8.21 -1.13 -8.43
CA MET A 65 9.27 -2.15 -8.46
C MET A 65 10.64 -1.49 -8.52
N LEU A 66 10.78 -0.46 -9.38
CA LEU A 66 12.00 0.32 -9.47
C LEU A 66 12.31 1.06 -8.16
N PHE A 67 11.30 1.59 -7.46
CA PHE A 67 11.48 2.15 -6.12
C PHE A 67 12.04 1.11 -5.15
N VAL A 68 11.53 -0.13 -5.19
CA VAL A 68 12.07 -1.21 -4.35
C VAL A 68 13.53 -1.52 -4.69
N TYR A 69 13.88 -1.65 -5.96
CA TYR A 69 15.27 -1.91 -6.35
C TYR A 69 16.20 -0.76 -5.97
N LEU A 70 15.88 0.46 -6.41
CA LEU A 70 16.78 1.60 -6.35
C LEU A 70 16.83 2.26 -4.97
N GLN A 71 15.66 2.49 -4.35
CA GLN A 71 15.56 3.28 -3.12
C GLN A 71 15.50 2.39 -1.88
N VAL A 72 14.82 1.25 -1.94
CA VAL A 72 14.68 0.34 -0.79
C VAL A 72 15.90 -0.56 -0.62
N LEU A 73 16.35 -1.21 -1.70
CA LEU A 73 17.46 -2.17 -1.69
C LEU A 73 18.80 -1.56 -2.09
N GLY A 74 18.82 -0.33 -2.61
CA GLY A 74 20.05 0.38 -2.98
C GLY A 74 20.77 -0.21 -4.19
N VAL A 75 20.06 -0.89 -5.07
CA VAL A 75 20.62 -1.48 -6.29
C VAL A 75 20.85 -0.39 -7.34
N CYS A 76 21.95 -0.46 -8.08
CA CYS A 76 22.25 0.48 -9.15
C CYS A 76 21.29 0.29 -10.35
N VAL A 77 20.94 1.38 -11.02
CA VAL A 77 20.07 1.36 -12.22
C VAL A 77 20.65 0.53 -13.37
N ASP A 78 21.97 0.42 -13.45
CA ASP A 78 22.68 -0.33 -14.49
C ASP A 78 22.70 -1.84 -14.25
N THR A 79 22.26 -2.30 -13.07
CA THR A 79 22.21 -3.73 -12.77
C THR A 79 21.15 -4.43 -13.63
N SER A 80 21.54 -5.50 -14.32
CA SER A 80 20.70 -6.19 -15.31
C SER A 80 19.35 -6.69 -14.79
N CYS A 81 19.23 -6.98 -13.49
CA CYS A 81 17.98 -7.39 -12.87
C CYS A 81 16.93 -6.27 -12.80
N VAL A 82 17.35 -5.00 -12.74
CA VAL A 82 16.44 -3.85 -12.54
C VAL A 82 15.54 -3.60 -13.75
N ARG A 83 16.01 -3.96 -14.95
CA ARG A 83 15.27 -3.79 -16.22
C ARG A 83 14.32 -4.95 -16.53
N ARG A 84 14.44 -6.08 -15.81
CA ARG A 84 13.70 -7.31 -16.10
C ARG A 84 12.60 -7.53 -15.06
N SER A 85 11.46 -8.08 -15.51
CA SER A 85 10.43 -8.60 -14.62
C SER A 85 10.76 -10.01 -14.11
N THR A 86 11.51 -10.76 -14.92
CA THR A 86 11.95 -12.13 -14.60
C THR A 86 13.36 -12.12 -14.05
N LEU A 87 13.52 -12.68 -12.86
CA LEU A 87 14.76 -12.73 -12.10
C LEU A 87 15.24 -14.17 -11.99
N HIS A 88 16.56 -14.36 -12.01
CA HIS A 88 17.14 -15.66 -11.70
C HIS A 88 17.02 -15.94 -10.18
N PRO A 89 16.86 -17.20 -9.72
CA PRO A 89 16.76 -17.52 -8.30
C PRO A 89 17.90 -16.97 -7.43
N SER A 90 19.13 -16.95 -7.95
CA SER A 90 20.28 -16.36 -7.25
C SER A 90 20.14 -14.84 -7.09
N GLU A 91 19.61 -14.14 -8.09
CA GLU A 91 19.33 -12.70 -8.02
C GLU A 91 18.23 -12.41 -7.00
N VAL A 92 17.17 -13.22 -6.97
CA VAL A 92 16.11 -13.11 -5.96
C VAL A 92 16.68 -13.30 -4.56
N SER A 93 17.44 -14.36 -4.34
CA SER A 93 18.07 -14.64 -3.04
C SER A 93 18.99 -13.50 -2.60
N TRP A 94 19.79 -12.98 -3.53
CA TRP A 94 20.66 -11.83 -3.27
C TRP A 94 19.86 -10.57 -2.92
N LEU A 95 18.86 -10.20 -3.72
CA LEU A 95 18.00 -9.03 -3.48
C LEU A 95 17.28 -9.12 -2.13
N LEU A 96 16.79 -10.30 -1.76
CA LEU A 96 16.11 -10.52 -0.49
C LEU A 96 17.06 -10.50 0.72
N GLY A 97 18.36 -10.71 0.51
CA GLY A 97 19.40 -10.57 1.54
C GLY A 97 19.86 -9.14 1.76
N LEU A 98 19.61 -8.21 0.83
CA LEU A 98 20.05 -6.82 0.94
C LEU A 98 19.34 -6.09 2.10
N PRO A 99 20.04 -5.21 2.84
CA PRO A 99 19.43 -4.41 3.90
C PRO A 99 18.41 -3.43 3.34
N THR A 100 17.50 -2.97 4.21
CA THR A 100 16.51 -1.95 3.84
C THR A 100 17.07 -0.56 4.11
N SER A 101 17.14 0.28 3.08
CA SER A 101 17.58 1.67 3.22
C SER A 101 16.62 2.48 4.10
N ARG A 102 17.16 3.17 5.12
CA ARG A 102 16.36 3.95 6.09
C ARG A 102 15.65 5.13 5.43
N GLY A 103 16.26 5.76 4.43
CA GLY A 103 15.69 6.92 3.72
C GLY A 103 14.44 6.58 2.88
N SER A 104 14.26 5.31 2.54
CA SER A 104 13.10 4.83 1.79
C SER A 104 11.84 4.66 2.64
N LEU A 105 12.00 4.58 3.97
CA LEU A 105 10.92 4.25 4.90
C LEU A 105 9.94 5.43 5.08
N ALA A 106 8.66 5.10 5.24
CA ALA A 106 7.68 6.07 5.72
C ALA A 106 7.97 6.48 7.19
N LYS A 107 7.30 7.53 7.66
CA LYS A 107 7.36 7.94 9.08
C LYS A 107 7.04 6.75 10.00
N GLU A 108 7.67 6.71 11.18
CA GLU A 108 7.52 5.59 12.12
C GLU A 108 6.06 5.36 12.53
N SER A 109 5.29 6.42 12.82
CA SER A 109 3.86 6.34 13.16
C SER A 109 3.05 5.60 12.08
N VAL A 110 3.21 6.00 10.82
CA VAL A 110 2.54 5.35 9.67
C VAL A 110 2.94 3.87 9.54
N ARG A 111 4.21 3.54 9.80
CA ARG A 111 4.70 2.15 9.75
C ARG A 111 4.18 1.32 10.92
N GLN A 112 4.12 1.87 12.12
CA GLN A 112 3.56 1.21 13.30
C GLN A 112 2.09 0.90 13.10
N TRP A 113 1.33 1.91 12.68
CA TRP A 113 -0.07 1.79 12.32
C TRP A 113 -0.32 0.72 11.24
N PHE A 114 0.47 0.74 10.15
CA PHE A 114 0.34 -0.26 9.09
C PHE A 114 0.63 -1.68 9.60
N ARG A 115 1.63 -1.84 10.48
CA ARG A 115 1.96 -3.13 11.10
C ARG A 115 0.84 -3.62 12.00
N GLN A 116 0.25 -2.78 12.84
CA GLN A 116 -0.89 -3.15 13.70
C GLN A 116 -2.05 -3.71 12.87
N LEU A 117 -2.44 -3.02 11.80
CA LEU A 117 -3.53 -3.47 10.92
C LEU A 117 -3.23 -4.79 10.21
N HIS A 118 -1.99 -4.98 9.75
CA HIS A 118 -1.59 -6.21 9.07
C HIS A 118 -1.31 -7.38 10.02
N CYS A 119 -0.97 -7.11 11.30
CA CYS A 119 -0.81 -8.12 12.35
C CYS A 119 -2.16 -8.56 12.95
N HIS A 120 -3.11 -7.64 13.19
CA HIS A 120 -4.46 -7.99 13.67
C HIS A 120 -5.22 -8.88 12.66
N ALA A 121 -4.97 -8.72 11.36
CA ALA A 121 -5.53 -9.61 10.34
C ALA A 121 -5.02 -11.07 10.43
N LYS A 122 -3.87 -11.32 11.08
CA LYS A 122 -3.37 -12.67 11.36
C LYS A 122 -3.95 -13.27 12.65
N GLN A 123 -4.21 -12.47 13.68
CA GLN A 123 -4.76 -12.96 14.95
C GLN A 123 -6.22 -13.45 14.82
N GLN A 124 -7.05 -12.80 14.00
CA GLN A 124 -8.44 -13.25 13.77
C GLN A 124 -8.57 -14.57 12.97
N GLN A 125 -7.51 -15.09 12.36
CA GLN A 125 -7.54 -16.41 11.72
C GLN A 125 -7.17 -17.56 12.68
N GLN A 126 -6.52 -17.27 13.81
CA GLN A 126 -6.11 -18.28 14.79
C GLN A 126 -7.15 -18.46 15.92
N GLU A 127 -7.96 -17.44 16.23
CA GLU A 127 -8.95 -17.47 17.32
C GLU A 127 -10.39 -17.84 16.89
N ARG A 128 -10.57 -18.48 15.73
CA ARG A 128 -11.90 -18.98 15.32
C ARG A 128 -12.17 -20.43 15.76
N SER A 129 -11.41 -20.92 16.73
CA SER A 129 -11.57 -22.25 17.32
C SER A 129 -11.56 -22.21 18.86
N PHE A 130 -12.39 -21.39 19.49
CA PHE A 130 -13.10 -21.84 20.69
C PHE A 130 -14.25 -20.90 21.09
N GLU A 131 -15.43 -21.52 21.12
CA GLU A 131 -16.65 -21.23 21.86
C GLU A 131 -17.54 -19.99 21.61
N PHE A 132 -18.82 -20.32 21.64
CA PHE A 132 -20.00 -19.62 21.21
C PHE A 132 -20.77 -19.19 22.45
N SER A 133 -21.04 -17.89 22.61
CA SER A 133 -22.32 -17.47 23.19
C SER A 133 -22.64 -16.00 22.90
N PRO A 134 -23.93 -15.64 22.76
CA PRO A 134 -24.34 -14.43 22.06
C PRO A 134 -24.74 -13.30 23.01
N SER A 135 -24.03 -12.18 22.94
CA SER A 135 -24.61 -10.88 23.27
C SER A 135 -23.89 -9.79 22.48
N ARG A 136 -24.60 -9.22 21.50
CA ARG A 136 -24.19 -7.98 20.84
C ARG A 136 -24.16 -6.86 21.88
N PRO A 137 -23.19 -5.96 21.77
CA PRO A 137 -23.52 -4.68 21.16
C PRO A 137 -22.78 -4.49 19.84
N SER A 138 -23.39 -3.72 18.94
CA SER A 138 -22.80 -3.21 17.70
C SER A 138 -21.33 -2.79 17.90
N PRO A 139 -20.39 -3.13 17.00
CA PRO A 139 -18.99 -2.74 17.18
C PRO A 139 -18.88 -1.24 16.95
N SER A 140 -18.99 -0.47 18.02
CA SER A 140 -18.48 0.89 18.06
C SER A 140 -17.01 0.83 17.64
N LEU A 141 -16.66 1.58 16.60
CA LEU A 141 -15.28 1.77 16.20
C LEU A 141 -14.57 2.41 17.38
N ARG A 142 -13.94 1.60 18.23
CA ARG A 142 -13.01 2.07 19.24
C ARG A 142 -11.83 2.65 18.46
N ILE A 143 -11.81 3.98 18.33
CA ILE A 143 -10.64 4.70 17.83
C ILE A 143 -9.58 4.51 18.91
N GLU A 144 -8.71 3.51 18.73
CA GLU A 144 -7.53 3.35 19.58
C GLU A 144 -6.59 4.54 19.32
N ASP A 145 -6.03 5.10 20.40
CA ASP A 145 -5.05 6.19 20.34
C ASP A 145 -3.87 5.73 19.47
N GLY A 146 -3.57 6.49 18.41
CA GLY A 146 -2.51 6.16 17.43
C GLY A 146 -3.00 5.68 16.06
N SER A 147 -4.31 5.67 15.81
CA SER A 147 -4.86 5.41 14.47
C SER A 147 -4.49 6.55 13.49
N CYS A 148 -3.73 6.28 12.43
CA CYS A 148 -3.40 7.26 11.39
C CYS A 148 -4.39 7.20 10.22
N CYS A 149 -4.67 8.35 9.60
CA CYS A 149 -5.42 8.37 8.35
C CYS A 149 -4.50 8.05 7.16
N PRO A 150 -4.82 7.05 6.30
CA PRO A 150 -3.97 6.69 5.15
C PRO A 150 -3.85 7.79 4.10
N VAL A 151 -4.78 8.75 4.09
CA VAL A 151 -4.87 9.79 3.07
C VAL A 151 -4.19 11.09 3.50
N CYS A 152 -4.12 11.46 4.76
CA CYS A 152 -3.31 12.61 5.21
C CYS A 152 -2.01 12.18 5.91
N LEU A 153 -1.92 10.93 6.37
CA LEU A 153 -0.84 10.38 7.19
C LEU A 153 -0.72 11.05 8.57
N ASP A 154 -1.74 11.77 8.98
CA ASP A 154 -1.85 12.38 10.30
C ASP A 154 -2.66 11.47 11.24
N GLU A 155 -2.45 11.67 12.54
CA GLU A 155 -3.20 10.98 13.59
C GLU A 155 -4.67 11.39 13.56
N ILE A 156 -5.54 10.41 13.82
CA ILE A 156 -6.98 10.61 13.94
C ILE A 156 -7.26 10.91 15.42
N GLY A 157 -7.64 12.15 15.70
CA GLY A 157 -8.03 12.57 17.04
C GLY A 157 -9.39 12.01 17.45
N ARG A 158 -9.63 11.93 18.76
CA ARG A 158 -10.90 11.43 19.33
C ARG A 158 -12.14 12.23 18.94
N ARG A 159 -11.95 13.48 18.48
CA ARG A 159 -13.02 14.38 18.03
C ARG A 159 -13.18 14.41 16.51
N ASP A 160 -12.32 13.71 15.78
CA ASP A 160 -12.34 13.72 14.33
C ASP A 160 -13.51 12.88 13.81
N LYS A 161 -14.17 13.38 12.78
CA LYS A 161 -15.15 12.58 12.04
C LYS A 161 -14.41 11.54 11.21
N VAL A 162 -14.77 10.27 11.39
CA VAL A 162 -14.08 9.14 10.78
C VAL A 162 -15.04 8.22 10.04
N VAL A 163 -14.57 7.68 8.92
CA VAL A 163 -15.19 6.55 8.24
C VAL A 163 -14.23 5.38 8.23
N ALA A 164 -14.73 4.16 8.36
CA ALA A 164 -13.89 2.97 8.36
C ALA A 164 -14.27 2.00 7.24
N CYS A 165 -13.25 1.37 6.64
CA CYS A 165 -13.49 0.39 5.59
C CYS A 165 -14.26 -0.81 6.16
N TRP A 166 -15.34 -1.25 5.51
CA TRP A 166 -16.12 -2.40 6.00
C TRP A 166 -15.28 -3.69 6.09
N LYS A 167 -14.31 -3.88 5.18
CA LYS A 167 -13.50 -5.11 5.10
C LYS A 167 -12.32 -5.10 6.07
N CYS A 168 -11.47 -4.07 6.01
CA CYS A 168 -10.26 -4.01 6.82
C CYS A 168 -10.39 -3.12 8.06
N ARG A 169 -11.59 -2.56 8.31
CA ARG A 169 -11.91 -1.67 9.44
C ARG A 169 -11.03 -0.44 9.59
N ASN A 170 -10.26 -0.11 8.55
CA ASN A 170 -9.29 0.96 8.61
C ASN A 170 -9.97 2.34 8.69
N PRO A 171 -9.72 3.13 9.74
CA PRO A 171 -10.28 4.47 9.87
C PRO A 171 -9.58 5.46 8.93
N MET A 172 -10.35 6.40 8.40
CA MET A 172 -9.89 7.53 7.60
C MET A 172 -10.71 8.74 8.02
N HIS A 173 -10.10 9.93 8.06
CA HIS A 173 -10.88 11.16 8.23
C HIS A 173 -11.98 11.24 7.18
N GLU A 174 -13.19 11.63 7.60
CA GLU A 174 -14.34 11.77 6.72
C GLU A 174 -14.03 12.73 5.55
N GLU A 175 -13.41 13.87 5.84
CA GLU A 175 -12.99 14.81 4.80
C GLU A 175 -11.94 14.23 3.84
N CYS A 176 -11.04 13.39 4.33
CA CYS A 176 -10.06 12.70 3.51
C CYS A 176 -10.71 11.64 2.62
N PHE A 177 -11.71 10.92 3.15
CA PHE A 177 -12.51 9.99 2.36
C PHE A 177 -13.25 10.71 1.24
N PHE A 178 -13.91 11.83 1.52
CA PHE A 178 -14.62 12.57 0.47
C PHE A 178 -13.67 13.16 -0.58
N LYS A 179 -12.49 13.65 -0.19
CA LYS A 179 -11.45 14.07 -1.13
C LYS A 179 -10.99 12.89 -1.99
N TRP A 180 -10.77 11.73 -1.39
CA TRP A 180 -10.41 10.49 -2.06
C TRP A 180 -11.49 10.02 -3.05
N GLU A 181 -12.74 9.95 -2.61
CA GLU A 181 -13.90 9.55 -3.41
C GLU A 181 -14.12 10.47 -4.62
N ARG A 182 -14.01 11.79 -4.42
CA ARG A 182 -14.08 12.77 -5.52
C ARG A 182 -12.93 12.62 -6.52
N SER A 183 -11.76 12.19 -6.07
CA SER A 183 -10.60 11.96 -6.95
C SER A 183 -10.75 10.71 -7.83
N THR A 184 -11.57 9.74 -7.42
CA THR A 184 -11.88 8.54 -8.21
C THR A 184 -12.86 8.86 -9.33
N ARG A 185 -12.34 9.31 -10.49
CA ARG A 185 -13.07 9.69 -11.73
C ARG A 185 -14.28 8.81 -12.12
N LYS A 186 -15.44 9.00 -11.47
CA LYS A 186 -16.71 8.26 -11.69
C LYS A 186 -16.63 6.74 -11.53
N LYS A 187 -15.65 6.22 -10.77
CA LYS A 187 -15.55 4.77 -10.45
C LYS A 187 -15.87 4.56 -8.97
N ALA A 188 -16.32 3.35 -8.61
CA ALA A 188 -16.55 2.98 -7.22
C ALA A 188 -15.28 3.26 -6.39
N ALA A 189 -15.42 3.96 -5.26
CA ALA A 189 -14.30 4.19 -4.38
C ALA A 189 -13.79 2.84 -3.85
N HIS A 190 -12.47 2.64 -3.86
CA HIS A 190 -11.82 1.47 -3.28
C HIS A 190 -11.01 1.89 -2.05
N CYS A 191 -10.90 1.00 -1.06
CA CYS A 191 -10.06 1.22 0.11
C CYS A 191 -8.59 1.38 -0.31
N THR A 192 -7.93 2.44 0.16
CA THR A 192 -6.52 2.76 -0.15
C THR A 192 -5.54 1.71 0.37
N LEU A 193 -5.96 0.89 1.35
CA LEU A 193 -5.19 -0.22 1.91
C LEU A 193 -5.55 -1.57 1.27
N CYS A 194 -6.79 -2.03 1.47
CA CYS A 194 -7.20 -3.39 1.11
C CYS A 194 -7.93 -3.51 -0.24
N ARG A 195 -8.21 -2.38 -0.90
CA ARG A 195 -8.92 -2.26 -2.19
C ARG A 195 -10.32 -2.85 -2.25
N ALA A 196 -10.91 -3.20 -1.11
CA ALA A 196 -12.33 -3.48 -1.04
C ALA A 196 -13.13 -2.29 -1.58
N LYS A 197 -14.22 -2.57 -2.31
CA LYS A 197 -15.16 -1.53 -2.74
C LYS A 197 -15.78 -0.91 -1.50
N TRP A 198 -15.83 0.41 -1.41
CA TRP A 198 -16.65 1.10 -0.43
C TRP A 198 -18.11 0.97 -0.88
N SER A 199 -18.98 0.55 0.04
CA SER A 199 -20.43 0.54 -0.20
C SER A 199 -20.93 1.98 -0.22
N THR A 200 -21.71 2.35 -1.24
CA THR A 200 -22.35 3.68 -1.40
C THR A 200 -23.31 4.04 -0.28
N THR A 201 -23.58 3.14 0.66
CA THR A 201 -24.35 3.40 1.88
C THR A 201 -23.41 3.84 2.99
N ILE A 202 -22.90 5.07 2.91
CA ILE A 202 -22.61 5.81 4.14
C ILE A 202 -24.00 6.13 4.70
N SER A 203 -24.45 5.35 5.67
CA SER A 203 -25.65 5.68 6.43
C SER A 203 -25.44 7.06 7.02
N ARG A 204 -26.27 8.00 6.57
CA ARG A 204 -26.42 9.34 7.14
C ARG A 204 -26.61 9.29 8.65
#